data_AF-A0A150RCM5-F1
#
_entry.id   AF-A0A150RCM5-F1
#
_cell.length_a   1.000
_cell.length_b   1.000
_cell.length_c   1.000
_cell.angle_alpha   90.00
_cell.angle_beta   90.00
_cell.angle_gamma   90.00
#
_symmetry.space_group_name_H-M   'P 1'
#
loop_
_entity.id
_entity.type
_entity.pdbx_description
1 polymer ?
#
loop_
_entity_poly.entity_id
_entity_poly.type
_entity_poly.pdbx_seq_one_letter_code
_entity_poly.pdbx_strand_id
1 'polypeptide(L)'
;MNRDAIEYKGGATIAASLAIAALGGVAAIIGGFVDLRRFFFSYLAAWSFAVFLSVGALVALLTCNAMRAGWPTAVRRLLETMVAPLPLLAALIAPVLVGLDTLYPWMHPERVADEHARRILEHRAPYFNPGFFVVRSAIYLAIWIAVALLLRRRSFAQDREPRADVKDAMYGLSGAVLPVVAITIVFSSFDWLMSLEATWYSTMFPVYVFASAFVTAVGALTVLSYAAQTSGYLARLNASHYYALGRLLLAFTIFWAYAAYFQFMLIWIANKPDEVAFFLDRWEGPWRPTTVLVVLTRFVVPFLILMSYAIKRRPRHLAWMALWVVVSGYIDFHWLVVPATGRHGFAYHWLDLAMLCVVGGLSTAFAAWRLRGRPVVPVHDPRLEEAFAYRSV
;
A
#
# COMPACT_ATOMS: atom_id res chain seq x y z
N MET A 1 7.84 36.65 -7.64
CA MET A 1 8.53 35.40 -7.26
C MET A 1 7.59 34.63 -6.34
N ASN A 2 7.02 33.52 -6.81
CA ASN A 2 5.96 32.81 -6.09
C ASN A 2 6.55 32.20 -4.80
N ARG A 3 6.15 32.72 -3.63
CA ARG A 3 6.75 32.36 -2.32
C ARG A 3 6.60 30.87 -1.97
N ASP A 4 5.73 30.15 -2.68
CA ASP A 4 5.43 28.75 -2.41
C ASP A 4 6.17 27.75 -3.32
N ALA A 5 6.99 28.22 -4.27
CA ALA A 5 7.78 27.34 -5.16
C ALA A 5 9.04 26.79 -4.47
N ILE A 6 8.92 26.29 -3.24
CA ILE A 6 10.04 25.71 -2.52
C ILE A 6 10.40 24.38 -3.18
N GLU A 7 11.63 24.30 -3.70
CA GLU A 7 12.15 23.07 -4.28
C GLU A 7 12.60 22.10 -3.19
N TYR A 8 12.24 20.83 -3.37
CA TYR A 8 12.69 19.77 -2.47
C TYR A 8 14.18 19.47 -2.68
N LYS A 9 15.00 19.67 -1.64
CA LYS A 9 16.45 19.34 -1.70
C LYS A 9 16.73 17.86 -1.43
N GLY A 10 16.05 17.27 -0.45
CA GLY A 10 15.96 15.82 -0.20
C GLY A 10 17.24 15.05 0.13
N GLY A 11 18.44 15.66 0.10
CA GLY A 11 19.71 14.94 0.21
C GLY A 11 19.84 14.06 1.46
N ALA A 12 19.51 14.60 2.63
CA ALA A 12 19.57 13.85 3.90
C ALA A 12 18.56 12.69 3.94
N THR A 13 17.33 12.91 3.46
CA THR A 13 16.30 11.86 3.39
C THR A 13 16.74 10.73 2.47
N ILE A 14 17.28 11.05 1.29
CA ILE A 14 17.79 10.05 0.35
C ILE A 14 18.93 9.23 0.98
N ALA A 15 19.92 9.90 1.59
CA ALA A 15 21.05 9.24 2.23
C ALA A 15 20.61 8.33 3.39
N ALA A 16 19.72 8.81 4.27
CA ALA A 16 19.20 8.02 5.38
C ALA A 16 18.40 6.81 4.89
N SER A 17 17.52 6.99 3.90
CA SER A 17 16.75 5.90 3.32
C SER A 17 17.63 4.84 2.65
N LEU A 18 18.71 5.25 1.95
CA LEU A 18 19.67 4.32 1.37
C LEU A 18 20.51 3.61 2.43
N ALA A 19 20.89 4.28 3.52
CA ALA A 19 21.59 3.65 4.63
C ALA A 19 20.72 2.58 5.31
N ILE A 20 19.43 2.88 5.54
CA ILE A 20 18.46 1.92 6.08
C ILE A 20 18.29 0.73 5.12
N ALA A 21 18.18 0.99 3.81
CA ALA A 21 18.09 -0.07 2.81
C ALA A 21 19.36 -0.94 2.77
N ALA A 22 20.54 -0.34 2.90
CA ALA A 22 21.82 -1.06 2.90
C ALA A 22 21.96 -1.94 4.15
N LEU A 23 21.63 -1.42 5.33
CA LEU A 23 21.62 -2.20 6.58
C LEU A 23 20.63 -3.36 6.51
N GLY A 24 19.41 -3.11 6.02
CA GLY A 24 18.43 -4.15 5.75
C GLY A 24 18.92 -5.17 4.71
N GLY A 25 19.68 -4.72 3.70
CA GLY A 25 20.23 -5.56 2.63
C GLY A 25 21.30 -6.51 3.12
N VAL A 26 22.20 -6.05 3.99
CA VAL A 26 23.20 -6.91 4.65
C VAL A 26 22.51 -7.99 5.49
N ALA A 27 21.52 -7.58 6.30
CA ALA A 27 20.71 -8.51 7.09
C ALA A 27 19.96 -9.52 6.19
N ALA A 28 19.36 -9.04 5.10
CA ALA A 28 18.65 -9.85 4.12
C ALA A 28 19.55 -10.92 3.48
N ILE A 29 20.78 -10.56 3.10
CA ILE A 29 21.76 -11.50 2.53
C ILE A 29 22.11 -12.58 3.54
N ILE A 30 22.46 -12.18 4.78
CA ILE A 30 22.78 -13.13 5.86
C ILE A 30 21.61 -14.09 6.08
N GLY A 31 20.38 -13.57 6.19
CA GLY A 31 19.22 -14.39 6.49
C GLY A 31 18.78 -15.27 5.32
N GLY A 32 19.08 -14.89 4.08
CA GLY A 32 18.88 -15.75 2.90
C GLY A 32 19.74 -17.02 2.93
N PHE A 33 20.94 -16.98 3.53
CA PHE A 33 21.77 -18.17 3.76
C PHE A 33 21.30 -19.02 4.94
N VAL A 34 20.51 -18.47 5.86
CA VAL A 34 20.02 -19.16 7.06
C VAL A 34 18.68 -19.83 6.81
N ASP A 35 17.71 -19.08 6.29
CA ASP A 35 16.36 -19.56 6.01
C ASP A 35 15.81 -18.89 4.74
N LEU A 36 16.07 -19.55 3.61
CA LEU A 36 15.65 -19.09 2.29
C LEU A 36 14.12 -19.05 2.15
N ARG A 37 13.40 -19.96 2.84
CA ARG A 37 11.94 -19.96 2.81
C ARG A 37 11.41 -18.73 3.52
N ARG A 38 11.85 -18.45 4.76
CA ARG A 38 11.44 -17.25 5.49
C ARG A 38 11.82 -15.98 4.73
N PHE A 39 12.98 -15.94 4.09
CA PHE A 39 13.40 -14.82 3.24
C PHE A 39 12.33 -14.44 2.21
N PHE A 40 11.83 -15.39 1.41
CA PHE A 40 10.86 -15.08 0.36
C PHE A 40 9.51 -14.59 0.91
N PHE A 41 9.00 -15.20 1.99
CA PHE A 41 7.74 -14.77 2.60
C PHE A 41 7.84 -13.40 3.27
N SER A 42 8.93 -13.14 4.00
CA SER A 42 9.21 -11.80 4.58
C SER A 42 9.36 -10.75 3.48
N TYR A 43 10.00 -11.11 2.36
CA TYR A 43 10.16 -10.24 1.19
C TYR A 43 8.82 -9.92 0.54
N LEU A 44 8.00 -10.95 0.28
CA LEU A 44 6.67 -10.79 -0.30
C LEU A 44 5.78 -9.91 0.58
N ALA A 45 5.81 -10.06 1.91
CA ALA A 45 5.07 -9.19 2.82
C ALA A 45 5.50 -7.72 2.70
N ALA A 46 6.81 -7.45 2.69
CA ALA A 46 7.35 -6.09 2.56
C ALA A 46 7.09 -5.47 1.18
N TRP A 47 7.27 -6.25 0.11
CA TRP A 47 7.02 -5.83 -1.26
C TRP A 47 5.54 -5.56 -1.52
N SER A 48 4.66 -6.48 -1.11
CA SER A 48 3.21 -6.32 -1.22
C SER A 48 2.73 -5.09 -0.43
N PHE A 49 3.21 -4.89 0.80
CA PHE A 49 2.89 -3.67 1.56
C PHE A 49 3.29 -2.40 0.80
N ALA A 50 4.51 -2.33 0.25
CA ALA A 50 5.00 -1.14 -0.45
C ALA A 50 4.29 -0.87 -1.78
N VAL A 51 3.99 -1.91 -2.57
CA VAL A 51 3.26 -1.77 -3.84
C VAL A 51 1.82 -1.39 -3.60
N PHE A 52 1.12 -2.05 -2.67
CA PHE A 52 -0.26 -1.70 -2.36
C PHE A 52 -0.38 -0.35 -1.66
N LEU A 53 0.60 0.09 -0.86
CA LEU A 53 0.66 1.47 -0.36
C LEU A 53 0.72 2.50 -1.52
N SER A 54 1.58 2.24 -2.50
CA SER A 54 1.75 3.12 -3.68
C SER A 54 0.50 3.13 -4.56
N VAL A 55 -0.14 1.96 -4.73
CA VAL A 55 -1.39 1.83 -5.49
C VAL A 55 -2.56 2.44 -4.74
N GLY A 56 -2.64 2.30 -3.41
CA GLY A 56 -3.61 3.00 -2.58
C GLY A 56 -3.50 4.52 -2.72
N ALA A 57 -2.27 5.05 -2.78
CA ALA A 57 -2.02 6.46 -3.07
C ALA A 57 -2.43 6.84 -4.50
N LEU A 58 -2.23 5.94 -5.48
CA LEU A 58 -2.67 6.14 -6.86
C LEU A 58 -4.19 6.21 -6.95
N VAL A 59 -4.92 5.33 -6.27
CA VAL A 59 -6.38 5.38 -6.18
C VAL A 59 -6.80 6.69 -5.52
N ALA A 60 -6.22 7.08 -4.39
CA ALA A 60 -6.55 8.35 -3.74
C ALA A 60 -6.34 9.56 -4.68
N LEU A 61 -5.24 9.57 -5.45
CA LEU A 61 -4.95 10.61 -6.44
C LEU A 61 -5.99 10.63 -7.57
N LEU A 62 -6.32 9.46 -8.14
CA LEU A 62 -7.34 9.31 -9.18
C LEU A 62 -8.71 9.76 -8.67
N THR A 63 -9.12 9.33 -7.49
CA THR A 63 -10.39 9.70 -6.85
C THR A 63 -10.48 11.21 -6.64
N CYS A 64 -9.41 11.86 -6.13
CA CYS A 64 -9.40 13.31 -5.95
C CYS A 64 -9.58 14.07 -7.27
N ASN A 65 -8.93 13.62 -8.34
CA ASN A 65 -9.07 14.22 -9.67
C ASN A 65 -10.46 13.95 -10.27
N ALA A 66 -10.98 12.72 -10.16
CA ALA A 66 -12.28 12.32 -10.67
C ALA A 66 -13.44 13.05 -9.96
N MET A 67 -13.30 13.35 -8.66
CA MET A 67 -14.30 14.13 -7.92
C MET A 67 -14.16 15.64 -8.10
N ARG A 68 -13.17 16.11 -8.88
CA ARG A 68 -12.81 17.54 -9.00
C ARG A 68 -12.65 18.23 -7.63
N ALA A 69 -12.11 17.52 -6.63
CA ALA A 69 -11.95 18.06 -5.29
C ALA A 69 -10.89 19.17 -5.26
N GLY A 70 -11.19 20.31 -4.63
CA GLY A 70 -10.28 21.47 -4.54
C GLY A 70 -9.19 21.30 -3.48
N TRP A 71 -9.57 20.96 -2.25
CA TRP A 71 -8.67 20.84 -1.09
C TRP A 71 -7.47 19.90 -1.27
N PRO A 72 -7.55 18.74 -1.99
CA PRO A 72 -6.41 17.84 -2.14
C PRO A 72 -5.28 18.44 -2.98
N THR A 73 -5.52 19.55 -3.70
CA THR A 73 -4.49 20.25 -4.47
C THR A 73 -3.29 20.64 -3.60
N ALA A 74 -3.52 21.00 -2.34
CA ALA A 74 -2.47 21.35 -1.37
C ALA A 74 -1.54 20.17 -1.03
N VAL A 75 -2.03 18.92 -1.13
CA VAL A 75 -1.27 17.70 -0.80
C VAL A 75 -1.03 16.79 -2.02
N ARG A 76 -1.47 17.23 -3.22
CA ARG A 76 -1.39 16.45 -4.47
C ARG A 76 0.04 15.99 -4.78
N ARG A 77 1.04 16.85 -4.57
CA ARG A 77 2.43 16.50 -4.83
C ARG A 77 2.94 15.38 -3.91
N LEU A 78 2.45 15.32 -2.67
CA LEU A 78 2.78 14.23 -1.74
C LEU A 78 2.20 12.91 -2.25
N LEU A 79 0.95 12.90 -2.72
CA LEU A 79 0.35 11.73 -3.37
C LEU A 79 1.14 11.29 -4.60
N GLU A 80 1.50 12.21 -5.50
CA GLU A 80 2.35 11.90 -6.66
C GLU A 80 3.73 11.35 -6.27
N THR A 81 4.25 11.76 -5.11
CA THR A 81 5.52 11.28 -4.56
C THR A 81 5.38 9.87 -3.99
N MET A 82 4.25 9.55 -3.35
CA MET A 82 3.94 8.20 -2.86
C MET A 82 3.71 7.19 -3.99
N VAL A 83 3.23 7.66 -5.14
CA VAL A 83 3.04 6.85 -6.36
C VAL A 83 4.35 6.67 -7.14
N ALA A 84 5.30 7.59 -6.97
CA ALA A 84 6.56 7.62 -7.71
C ALA A 84 7.40 6.32 -7.68
N PRO A 85 7.41 5.51 -6.60
CA PRO A 85 8.18 4.27 -6.52
C PRO A 85 7.70 3.13 -7.42
N LEU A 86 6.51 3.19 -8.03
CA LEU A 86 5.95 2.07 -8.80
C LEU A 86 6.92 1.46 -9.85
N PRO A 87 7.70 2.23 -10.64
CA PRO A 87 8.69 1.65 -11.56
C PRO A 87 9.80 0.88 -10.85
N LEU A 88 10.25 1.37 -9.70
CA LEU A 88 11.23 0.65 -8.87
C LEU A 88 10.60 -0.61 -8.28
N LEU A 89 9.38 -0.53 -7.76
CA LEU A 89 8.67 -1.67 -7.19
C LEU A 89 8.39 -2.76 -8.22
N ALA A 90 8.20 -2.39 -9.49
CA ALA A 90 8.13 -3.36 -10.59
C ALA A 90 9.46 -4.07 -10.84
N ALA A 91 10.61 -3.41 -10.66
CA ALA A 91 11.91 -4.08 -10.69
C ALA A 91 12.12 -4.97 -9.44
N LEU A 92 11.63 -4.51 -8.28
CA LEU A 92 11.67 -5.24 -7.03
C LEU A 92 10.68 -6.43 -6.96
N ILE A 93 9.92 -6.73 -8.02
CA ILE A 93 9.19 -8.02 -8.07
C ILE A 93 10.14 -9.20 -8.31
N ALA A 94 11.38 -8.96 -8.78
CA ALA A 94 12.28 -10.02 -9.22
C ALA A 94 12.52 -11.12 -8.16
N PRO A 95 12.75 -10.83 -6.86
CA PRO A 95 12.89 -11.89 -5.86
C PRO A 95 11.62 -12.71 -5.64
N VAL A 96 10.44 -12.13 -5.85
CA VAL A 96 9.16 -12.89 -5.83
C VAL A 96 9.11 -13.87 -7.01
N LEU A 97 9.57 -13.45 -8.19
CA LEU A 97 9.61 -14.30 -9.39
C LEU A 97 10.67 -15.41 -9.29
N VAL A 98 11.79 -15.15 -8.64
CA VAL A 98 12.80 -16.18 -8.33
C VAL A 98 12.28 -17.16 -7.27
N GLY A 99 11.50 -16.66 -6.31
CA GLY A 99 10.95 -17.45 -5.22
C GLY A 99 9.65 -18.19 -5.52
N LEU A 100 9.18 -18.25 -6.78
CA LEU A 100 7.87 -18.83 -7.12
C LEU A 100 7.69 -20.25 -6.56
N ASP A 101 8.68 -21.12 -6.77
CA ASP A 101 8.67 -22.52 -6.32
C ASP A 101 8.58 -22.66 -4.79
N THR A 102 9.01 -21.64 -4.05
CA THR A 102 9.02 -21.63 -2.58
C THR A 102 7.77 -20.97 -2.00
N LEU A 103 7.26 -19.93 -2.67
CA LEU A 103 6.13 -19.13 -2.22
C LEU A 103 4.79 -19.81 -2.50
N TYR A 104 4.66 -20.43 -3.67
CA TYR A 104 3.37 -20.80 -4.22
C TYR A 104 3.22 -22.31 -4.36
N PRO A 105 2.32 -22.95 -3.59
CA PRO A 105 2.12 -24.40 -3.64
C PRO A 105 1.67 -24.92 -5.01
N TRP A 106 1.00 -24.09 -5.81
CA TRP A 106 0.54 -24.44 -7.16
C TRP A 106 1.68 -24.67 -8.18
N MET A 107 2.93 -24.32 -7.84
CA MET A 107 4.12 -24.69 -8.64
C MET A 107 4.42 -26.20 -8.59
N HIS A 108 3.99 -26.87 -7.52
CA HIS A 108 4.24 -28.29 -7.29
C HIS A 108 2.98 -29.02 -6.81
N PRO A 109 1.92 -29.15 -7.66
CA PRO A 109 0.70 -29.87 -7.28
C PRO A 109 0.96 -31.30 -6.79
N GLU A 110 2.02 -31.94 -7.27
CA GLU A 110 2.46 -33.29 -6.89
C GLU A 110 2.90 -33.41 -5.42
N ARG A 111 3.28 -32.29 -4.77
CA ARG A 111 3.69 -32.25 -3.36
C ARG A 111 2.50 -32.14 -2.40
N VAL A 112 1.29 -31.91 -2.93
CA VAL A 112 0.07 -31.82 -2.14
C VAL A 112 -0.42 -33.23 -1.82
N ALA A 113 -0.34 -33.61 -0.55
CA ALA A 113 -0.68 -34.96 -0.08
C ALA A 113 -2.18 -35.29 -0.21
N ASP A 114 -3.04 -34.29 -0.12
CA ASP A 114 -4.48 -34.47 -0.28
C ASP A 114 -4.87 -34.53 -1.77
N GLU A 115 -5.47 -35.66 -2.17
CA GLU A 115 -5.93 -35.92 -3.53
C GLU A 115 -6.97 -34.90 -3.99
N HIS A 116 -7.85 -34.47 -3.09
CA HIS A 116 -8.89 -33.49 -3.42
C HIS A 116 -8.27 -32.12 -3.73
N ALA A 117 -7.41 -31.63 -2.84
CA ALA A 117 -6.64 -30.41 -3.06
C ALA A 117 -5.81 -30.44 -4.36
N ARG A 118 -5.17 -31.58 -4.67
CA ARG A 118 -4.41 -31.73 -5.92
C ARG A 118 -5.31 -31.59 -7.17
N ARG A 119 -6.48 -32.23 -7.19
CA ARG A 119 -7.44 -32.09 -8.30
C ARG A 119 -7.93 -30.65 -8.48
N ILE A 120 -8.12 -29.91 -7.38
CA ILE A 120 -8.46 -28.48 -7.44
C ILE A 120 -7.34 -27.69 -8.12
N LEU A 121 -6.09 -27.96 -7.77
CA LEU A 121 -4.93 -27.30 -8.39
C LEU A 121 -4.81 -27.61 -9.88
N GLU A 122 -4.97 -28.87 -10.27
CA GLU A 122 -4.96 -29.29 -11.66
C GLU A 122 -6.06 -28.59 -12.48
N HIS A 123 -7.27 -28.47 -11.92
CA HIS A 123 -8.35 -27.73 -12.55
C HIS A 123 -8.05 -26.22 -12.70
N ARG A 124 -7.30 -25.63 -11.76
CA ARG A 124 -6.90 -24.22 -11.77
C ARG A 124 -5.60 -23.96 -12.54
N ALA A 125 -4.91 -24.98 -13.03
CA ALA A 125 -3.64 -24.87 -13.77
C ALA A 125 -3.67 -23.88 -14.95
N PRO A 126 -4.78 -23.71 -15.71
CA PRO A 126 -4.83 -22.68 -16.76
C PRO A 126 -4.60 -21.25 -16.23
N TYR A 127 -5.04 -20.96 -15.00
CA TYR A 127 -4.82 -19.67 -14.35
C TYR A 127 -3.50 -19.65 -13.56
N PHE A 128 -3.21 -20.71 -12.81
CA PHE A 128 -1.98 -20.90 -12.03
C PHE A 128 -0.87 -21.53 -12.88
N ASN A 129 -0.50 -20.82 -13.94
CA ASN A 129 0.65 -21.13 -14.78
C ASN A 129 1.76 -20.08 -14.54
N PRO A 130 3.03 -20.45 -14.37
CA PRO A 130 4.11 -19.50 -14.09
C PRO A 130 4.25 -18.41 -15.16
N GLY A 131 4.21 -18.79 -16.45
CA GLY A 131 4.29 -17.86 -17.56
C GLY A 131 3.12 -16.90 -17.59
N PHE A 132 1.89 -17.40 -17.36
CA PHE A 132 0.71 -16.55 -17.32
C PHE A 132 0.70 -15.62 -16.09
N PHE A 133 1.16 -16.10 -14.93
CA PHE A 133 1.33 -15.29 -13.71
C PHE A 133 2.31 -14.13 -13.93
N VAL A 134 3.46 -14.38 -14.59
CA VAL A 134 4.45 -13.35 -14.91
C VAL A 134 3.86 -12.31 -15.86
N VAL A 135 3.19 -12.75 -16.93
CA VAL A 135 2.54 -11.84 -17.90
C VAL A 135 1.47 -10.98 -17.20
N ARG A 136 0.61 -11.58 -16.38
CA ARG A 136 -0.42 -10.86 -15.61
C ARG A 136 0.20 -9.83 -14.66
N SER A 137 1.20 -10.24 -13.88
CA SER A 137 1.93 -9.35 -12.98
C SER A 137 2.56 -8.16 -13.71
N ALA A 138 3.17 -8.42 -14.88
CA ALA A 138 3.73 -7.37 -15.73
C ALA A 138 2.65 -6.41 -16.26
N ILE A 139 1.48 -6.92 -16.67
CA ILE A 139 0.35 -6.08 -17.11
C ILE A 139 -0.13 -5.17 -15.99
N TYR A 140 -0.30 -5.69 -14.76
CA TYR A 140 -0.79 -4.90 -13.63
C TYR A 140 0.17 -3.75 -13.30
N LEU A 141 1.46 -4.07 -13.18
CA LEU A 141 2.51 -3.09 -12.92
C LEU A 141 2.64 -2.08 -14.06
N ALA A 142 2.58 -2.52 -15.32
CA ALA A 142 2.65 -1.65 -16.48
C ALA A 142 1.49 -0.66 -16.52
N ILE A 143 0.26 -1.10 -16.22
CA ILE A 143 -0.92 -0.24 -16.13
C ILE A 143 -0.70 0.80 -15.02
N TRP A 144 -0.35 0.39 -13.80
CA TRP A 144 -0.16 1.32 -12.69
C TRP A 144 0.96 2.33 -12.96
N ILE A 145 2.08 1.88 -13.54
CA ILE A 145 3.20 2.74 -13.95
C ILE A 145 2.77 3.72 -15.03
N ALA A 146 2.07 3.25 -16.07
CA ALA A 146 1.63 4.11 -17.17
C ALA A 146 0.73 5.24 -16.64
N VAL A 147 -0.26 4.90 -15.80
CA VAL A 147 -1.17 5.88 -15.20
C VAL A 147 -0.42 6.86 -14.31
N ALA A 148 0.46 6.36 -13.44
CA ALA A 148 1.31 7.18 -12.57
C ALA A 148 2.16 8.17 -13.37
N LEU A 149 2.83 7.70 -14.43
CA LEU A 149 3.67 8.52 -15.29
C LEU A 149 2.85 9.54 -16.08
N LEU A 150 1.67 9.18 -16.60
CA LEU A 150 0.79 10.09 -17.33
C LEU A 150 0.29 11.23 -16.44
N LEU A 151 -0.25 10.91 -15.26
CA LEU A 151 -0.71 11.91 -14.29
C LEU A 151 0.44 12.84 -13.87
N ARG A 152 1.59 12.26 -13.56
CA ARG A 152 2.77 13.00 -13.14
C ARG A 152 3.31 13.89 -14.26
N ARG A 153 3.39 13.39 -15.50
CA ARG A 153 3.84 14.19 -16.66
C ARG A 153 2.94 15.40 -16.88
N ARG A 154 1.62 15.23 -16.81
CA ARG A 154 0.65 16.32 -16.94
C ARG A 154 0.74 17.32 -15.79
N SER A 155 0.84 16.84 -14.56
CA SER A 155 1.00 17.68 -13.37
C SER A 155 2.26 18.54 -13.43
N PHE A 156 3.41 17.97 -13.81
CA PHE A 156 4.65 18.75 -13.95
C PHE A 156 4.69 19.64 -15.20
N ALA A 157 3.94 19.30 -16.26
CA ALA A 157 3.80 20.20 -17.41
C ALA A 157 3.05 21.48 -17.01
N GLN A 158 2.03 21.35 -16.16
CA GLN A 158 1.30 22.48 -15.59
C GLN A 158 2.21 23.40 -14.75
N ASP A 159 3.22 22.87 -14.07
CA ASP A 159 4.17 23.70 -13.29
C ASP A 159 5.14 24.51 -14.16
N ARG A 160 5.33 24.12 -15.43
CA ARG A 160 6.22 24.85 -16.35
C ARG A 160 5.48 25.97 -17.06
N GLU A 161 4.27 25.68 -17.50
CA GLU A 161 3.41 26.60 -18.25
C GLU A 161 1.98 26.51 -17.69
N PRO A 162 1.37 27.66 -17.32
CA PRO A 162 -0.04 27.68 -16.93
C PRO A 162 -0.91 27.17 -18.08
N ARG A 163 -1.57 26.03 -17.87
CA ARG A 163 -2.44 25.37 -18.85
C ARG A 163 -3.77 25.00 -18.21
N ALA A 164 -4.85 25.53 -18.75
CA ALA A 164 -6.21 25.34 -18.22
C ALA A 164 -6.79 23.95 -18.51
N ASP A 165 -6.39 23.34 -19.64
CA ASP A 165 -6.86 22.04 -20.13
C ASP A 165 -6.36 20.85 -19.30
N VAL A 166 -5.25 21.00 -18.58
CA VAL A 166 -4.62 19.92 -17.82
C VAL A 166 -5.56 19.32 -16.77
N LYS A 167 -6.37 20.15 -16.10
CA LYS A 167 -7.32 19.69 -15.08
C LYS A 167 -8.43 18.83 -15.67
N ASP A 168 -9.04 19.26 -16.78
CA ASP A 168 -10.08 18.50 -17.46
C ASP A 168 -9.53 17.20 -18.05
N ALA A 169 -8.31 17.23 -18.58
CA ALA A 169 -7.62 16.03 -19.04
C ALA A 169 -7.29 15.07 -17.88
N MET A 170 -6.88 15.57 -16.71
CA MET A 170 -6.65 14.75 -15.51
C MET A 170 -7.95 14.19 -14.95
N TYR A 171 -9.05 14.96 -14.96
CA TYR A 171 -10.39 14.51 -14.59
C TYR A 171 -10.86 13.37 -15.50
N GLY A 172 -10.85 13.57 -16.82
CA GLY A 172 -11.28 12.58 -17.80
C GLY A 172 -10.45 11.30 -17.75
N LEU A 173 -9.12 11.43 -17.67
CA LEU A 173 -8.22 10.29 -17.49
C LEU A 173 -8.52 9.53 -16.19
N SER A 174 -8.71 10.25 -15.09
CA SER A 174 -8.92 9.62 -13.79
C SER A 174 -10.26 8.90 -13.73
N GLY A 175 -11.33 9.48 -14.28
CA GLY A 175 -12.64 8.83 -14.38
C GLY A 175 -12.59 7.56 -15.24
N ALA A 176 -11.91 7.61 -16.39
CA ALA A 176 -11.83 6.46 -17.30
C ALA A 176 -10.99 5.29 -16.75
N VAL A 177 -9.88 5.60 -16.05
CA VAL A 177 -8.89 4.58 -15.69
C VAL A 177 -9.08 4.02 -14.27
N LEU A 178 -9.84 4.68 -13.40
CA LEU A 178 -10.10 4.20 -12.05
C LEU A 178 -10.72 2.78 -12.02
N PRO A 179 -11.70 2.41 -12.87
CA PRO A 179 -12.19 1.03 -12.94
C PRO A 179 -11.10 0.02 -13.36
N VAL A 180 -10.22 0.38 -14.28
CA VAL A 180 -9.11 -0.48 -14.73
C VAL A 180 -8.11 -0.71 -13.59
N VAL A 181 -7.79 0.33 -12.83
CA VAL A 181 -6.93 0.21 -11.63
C VAL A 181 -7.60 -0.66 -10.57
N ALA A 182 -8.92 -0.51 -10.36
CA ALA A 182 -9.66 -1.36 -9.42
C ALA A 182 -9.64 -2.84 -9.81
N ILE A 183 -9.88 -3.15 -11.09
CA ILE A 183 -9.85 -4.53 -11.61
C ILE A 183 -8.44 -5.13 -11.49
N THR A 184 -7.39 -4.36 -11.78
CA THR A 184 -6.02 -4.84 -11.63
C THR A 184 -5.61 -5.03 -10.16
N ILE A 185 -6.14 -4.25 -9.22
CA ILE A 185 -6.00 -4.52 -7.77
C ILE A 185 -6.68 -5.85 -7.41
N VAL A 186 -7.84 -6.14 -7.98
CA VAL A 186 -8.56 -7.40 -7.75
C VAL A 186 -7.70 -8.60 -8.16
N PHE A 187 -7.25 -8.64 -9.40
CA PHE A 187 -6.48 -9.78 -9.90
C PHE A 187 -5.07 -9.87 -9.30
N SER A 188 -4.39 -8.76 -9.04
CA SER A 188 -3.10 -8.79 -8.34
C SER A 188 -3.22 -9.28 -6.90
N SER A 189 -4.34 -9.03 -6.22
CA SER A 189 -4.61 -9.59 -4.89
C SER A 189 -4.81 -11.11 -4.95
N PHE A 190 -5.49 -11.61 -5.99
CA PHE A 190 -5.62 -13.05 -6.22
C PHE A 190 -4.28 -13.70 -6.49
N ASP A 191 -3.48 -13.10 -7.37
CA ASP A 191 -2.19 -13.64 -7.78
C ASP A 191 -1.17 -13.60 -6.65
N TRP A 192 -0.90 -12.43 -6.06
CA TRP A 192 0.27 -12.26 -5.18
C TRP A 192 0.02 -12.67 -3.73
N LEU A 193 -1.25 -12.69 -3.29
CA LEU A 193 -1.59 -12.90 -1.88
C LEU A 193 -2.51 -14.10 -1.69
N MET A 194 -3.63 -14.16 -2.41
CA MET A 194 -4.59 -15.26 -2.23
C MET A 194 -4.01 -16.60 -2.67
N SER A 195 -3.23 -16.63 -3.75
CA SER A 195 -2.67 -17.88 -4.30
C SER A 195 -1.58 -18.53 -3.44
N LEU A 196 -1.14 -17.87 -2.35
CA LEU A 196 -0.32 -18.50 -1.31
C LEU A 196 -1.05 -19.69 -0.69
N GLU A 197 -2.38 -19.62 -0.60
CA GLU A 197 -3.25 -20.71 -0.17
C GLU A 197 -4.09 -21.18 -1.37
N ALA A 198 -3.49 -22.01 -2.22
CA ALA A 198 -3.98 -22.25 -3.57
C ALA A 198 -5.35 -22.97 -3.67
N THR A 199 -5.78 -23.67 -2.61
CA THR A 199 -7.12 -24.28 -2.51
C THR A 199 -8.17 -23.29 -2.00
N TRP A 200 -7.76 -22.32 -1.18
CA TRP A 200 -8.63 -21.31 -0.59
C TRP A 200 -9.07 -20.27 -1.62
N TYR A 201 -10.25 -19.70 -1.43
CA TYR A 201 -10.72 -18.58 -2.24
C TYR A 201 -11.71 -17.73 -1.46
N SER A 202 -11.72 -16.42 -1.74
CA SER A 202 -12.75 -15.51 -1.22
C SER A 202 -12.93 -14.32 -2.14
N THR A 203 -14.19 -14.02 -2.48
CA THR A 203 -14.54 -12.86 -3.31
C THR A 203 -14.37 -11.53 -2.57
N MET A 204 -14.40 -11.53 -1.23
CA MET A 204 -14.19 -10.35 -0.39
C MET A 204 -12.69 -10.00 -0.21
N PHE A 205 -11.80 -10.96 -0.45
CA PHE A 205 -10.36 -10.81 -0.20
C PHE A 205 -9.71 -9.62 -0.92
N PRO A 206 -9.98 -9.34 -2.21
CA PRO A 206 -9.39 -8.18 -2.86
C PRO A 206 -9.97 -6.85 -2.38
N VAL A 207 -11.24 -6.84 -1.94
CA VAL A 207 -11.85 -5.66 -1.32
C VAL A 207 -11.17 -5.36 0.02
N TYR A 208 -10.84 -6.41 0.78
CA TYR A 208 -10.05 -6.30 1.99
C TYR A 208 -8.65 -5.71 1.72
N VAL A 209 -7.93 -6.25 0.73
CA VAL A 209 -6.59 -5.75 0.33
C VAL A 209 -6.67 -4.30 -0.13
N PHE A 210 -7.68 -3.94 -0.94
CA PHE A 210 -7.92 -2.55 -1.36
C PHE A 210 -8.17 -1.62 -0.17
N ALA A 211 -9.05 -2.00 0.75
CA ALA A 211 -9.34 -1.20 1.94
C ALA A 211 -8.09 -0.98 2.79
N SER A 212 -7.27 -2.03 2.95
CA SER A 212 -6.01 -2.02 3.67
C SER A 212 -4.99 -1.09 3.01
N ALA A 213 -4.84 -1.20 1.69
CA ALA A 213 -3.98 -0.36 0.87
C ALA A 213 -4.38 1.12 0.97
N PHE A 214 -5.67 1.42 0.81
CA PHE A 214 -6.17 2.79 0.79
C PHE A 214 -6.04 3.48 2.15
N VAL A 215 -6.46 2.84 3.25
CA VAL A 215 -6.36 3.45 4.59
C VAL A 215 -4.90 3.71 4.98
N THR A 216 -4.01 2.77 4.65
CA THR A 216 -2.56 2.91 4.88
C THR A 216 -1.99 4.06 4.03
N ALA A 217 -2.42 4.22 2.78
CA ALA A 217 -2.00 5.33 1.92
C ALA A 217 -2.46 6.68 2.45
N VAL A 218 -3.70 6.81 2.95
CA VAL A 218 -4.17 8.04 3.61
C VAL A 218 -3.36 8.31 4.90
N GLY A 219 -2.99 7.24 5.63
CA GLY A 219 -2.11 7.33 6.80
C GLY A 219 -0.74 7.90 6.43
N ALA A 220 -0.08 7.32 5.44
CA ALA A 220 1.20 7.79 4.95
C ALA A 220 1.13 9.22 4.39
N LEU A 221 0.06 9.58 3.68
CA LEU A 221 -0.17 10.96 3.23
C LEU A 221 -0.25 11.94 4.40
N THR A 222 -0.91 11.55 5.49
CA THR A 222 -1.07 12.39 6.68
C THR A 222 0.25 12.58 7.41
N VAL A 223 1.04 11.51 7.55
CA VAL A 223 2.40 11.57 8.12
C VAL A 223 3.30 12.47 7.27
N LEU A 224 3.28 12.30 5.94
CA LEU A 224 4.07 13.12 5.02
C LEU A 224 3.62 14.58 5.02
N SER A 225 2.31 14.85 5.14
CA SER A 225 1.78 16.21 5.24
C SER A 225 2.31 16.91 6.49
N TYR A 226 2.31 16.22 7.63
CA TYR A 226 2.87 16.74 8.87
C TYR A 226 4.38 16.95 8.78
N ALA A 227 5.14 15.98 8.26
CA ALA A 227 6.58 16.12 8.06
C ALA A 227 6.95 17.26 7.11
N ALA A 228 6.18 17.44 6.03
CA ALA A 228 6.38 18.54 5.09
C ALA A 228 6.02 19.91 5.70
N GLN A 229 4.99 19.97 6.55
CA GLN A 229 4.65 21.18 7.29
C GLN A 229 5.73 21.57 8.30
N THR A 230 6.20 20.63 9.13
CA THR A 230 7.22 20.90 10.16
C THR A 230 8.60 21.21 9.56
N SER A 231 8.88 20.68 8.37
CA SER A 231 10.12 20.99 7.62
C SER A 231 10.04 22.29 6.81
N GLY A 232 8.91 23.03 6.88
CA GLY A 232 8.72 24.31 6.20
C GLY A 232 8.35 24.22 4.72
N TYR A 233 8.26 23.02 4.13
CA TYR A 233 7.88 22.82 2.72
C TYR A 233 6.40 23.13 2.44
N LEU A 234 5.51 22.82 3.40
CA LEU A 234 4.06 23.04 3.28
C LEU A 234 3.51 23.83 4.48
N ALA A 235 4.08 25.02 4.73
CA ALA A 235 3.72 25.84 5.89
C ALA A 235 2.24 26.28 5.92
N ARG A 236 1.61 26.43 4.75
CA ARG A 236 0.22 26.91 4.59
C ARG A 236 -0.87 25.87 4.89
N LEU A 237 -0.50 24.62 5.22
CA LEU A 237 -1.48 23.63 5.66
C LEU A 237 -2.13 24.05 6.97
N ASN A 238 -3.45 23.88 7.07
CA ASN A 238 -4.24 24.30 8.23
C ASN A 238 -4.94 23.10 8.89
N ALA A 239 -5.54 23.31 10.07
CA ALA A 239 -6.22 22.26 10.83
C ALA A 239 -7.37 21.58 10.06
N SER A 240 -7.99 22.26 9.09
CA SER A 240 -9.07 21.71 8.26
C SER A 240 -8.59 20.62 7.32
N HIS A 241 -7.36 20.75 6.80
CA HIS A 241 -6.75 19.72 5.95
C HIS A 241 -6.54 18.43 6.74
N TYR A 242 -5.98 18.54 7.95
CA TYR A 242 -5.83 17.42 8.86
C TYR A 242 -7.17 16.84 9.29
N TYR A 243 -8.19 17.68 9.52
CA TYR A 243 -9.52 17.19 9.82
C TYR A 243 -10.13 16.39 8.65
N ALA A 244 -9.96 16.83 7.41
CA ALA A 244 -10.38 16.08 6.22
C ALA A 244 -9.65 14.74 6.10
N LEU A 245 -8.32 14.72 6.27
CA LEU A 245 -7.53 13.49 6.29
C LEU A 245 -7.95 12.54 7.43
N GLY A 246 -8.22 13.08 8.62
CA GLY A 246 -8.68 12.31 9.79
C GLY A 246 -10.08 11.72 9.60
N ARG A 247 -10.97 12.39 8.87
CA ARG A 247 -12.27 11.82 8.47
C ARG A 247 -12.10 10.69 7.48
N LEU A 248 -11.22 10.83 6.49
CA LEU A 248 -10.91 9.74 5.55
C LEU A 248 -10.27 8.54 6.27
N LEU A 249 -9.33 8.78 7.18
CA LEU A 249 -8.73 7.73 8.01
C LEU A 249 -9.79 6.96 8.80
N LEU A 250 -10.69 7.66 9.49
CA LEU A 250 -11.76 7.00 10.25
C LEU A 250 -12.70 6.21 9.33
N ALA A 251 -13.17 6.83 8.24
CA ALA A 251 -14.10 6.19 7.31
C ALA A 251 -13.51 4.91 6.69
N PHE A 252 -12.25 4.96 6.25
CA PHE A 252 -11.61 3.79 5.65
C PHE A 252 -11.11 2.77 6.68
N THR A 253 -10.88 3.18 7.93
CA THR A 253 -10.69 2.24 9.05
C THR A 253 -11.96 1.41 9.28
N ILE A 254 -13.13 2.06 9.29
CA ILE A 254 -14.43 1.38 9.41
C ILE A 254 -14.69 0.49 8.19
N PHE A 255 -14.39 0.98 6.97
CA PHE A 255 -14.55 0.20 5.75
C PHE A 255 -13.65 -1.05 5.72
N TRP A 256 -12.39 -0.92 6.16
CA TRP A 256 -11.49 -2.07 6.30
C TRP A 256 -12.03 -3.08 7.32
N ALA A 257 -12.49 -2.60 8.49
CA ALA A 257 -13.06 -3.47 9.52
C ALA A 257 -14.33 -4.18 9.05
N TYR A 258 -15.17 -3.50 8.27
CA TYR A 258 -16.32 -4.08 7.58
C TYR A 258 -15.87 -5.23 6.66
N ALA A 259 -14.91 -5.00 5.76
CA ALA A 259 -14.44 -6.02 4.84
C ALA A 259 -13.82 -7.24 5.57
N ALA A 260 -12.96 -6.98 6.57
CA ALA A 260 -12.38 -8.01 7.43
C ALA A 260 -13.46 -8.85 8.13
N TYR A 261 -14.40 -8.17 8.80
CA TYR A 261 -15.41 -8.82 9.62
C TYR A 261 -16.36 -9.64 8.75
N PHE A 262 -16.86 -9.12 7.64
CA PHE A 262 -17.78 -9.86 6.77
C PHE A 262 -17.11 -11.05 6.09
N GLN A 263 -15.84 -10.93 5.70
CA GLN A 263 -15.07 -12.07 5.20
C GLN A 263 -14.97 -13.18 6.26
N PHE A 264 -14.57 -12.81 7.49
CA PHE A 264 -14.47 -13.77 8.60
C PHE A 264 -15.82 -14.39 8.96
N MET A 265 -16.84 -13.56 9.17
CA MET A 265 -18.17 -13.98 9.60
C MET A 265 -18.81 -14.95 8.62
N LEU A 266 -18.75 -14.68 7.31
CA LEU A 266 -19.34 -15.56 6.29
C LEU A 266 -18.65 -16.92 6.26
N ILE A 267 -17.32 -16.95 6.32
CA ILE A 267 -16.54 -18.20 6.36
C ILE A 267 -16.82 -18.96 7.66
N TRP A 268 -16.90 -18.26 8.78
CA TRP A 268 -17.16 -18.84 10.10
C TRP A 268 -18.57 -19.46 10.20
N ILE A 269 -19.61 -18.78 9.71
CA ILE A 269 -20.99 -19.31 9.74
C ILE A 269 -21.16 -20.49 8.77
N ALA A 270 -20.56 -20.41 7.57
CA ALA A 270 -20.65 -21.49 6.59
C ALA A 270 -19.84 -22.74 7.00
N ASN A 271 -18.75 -22.52 7.75
CA ASN A 271 -17.87 -23.53 8.34
C ASN A 271 -17.45 -24.67 7.37
N LYS A 272 -17.18 -24.32 6.10
CA LYS A 272 -16.68 -25.29 5.12
C LYS A 272 -15.20 -25.60 5.39
N PRO A 273 -14.78 -26.88 5.42
CA PRO A 273 -13.42 -27.26 5.77
C PRO A 273 -12.33 -26.51 4.99
N ASP A 274 -12.47 -26.41 3.66
CA ASP A 274 -11.48 -25.77 2.79
C ASP A 274 -11.36 -24.25 3.01
N GLU A 275 -12.46 -23.58 3.37
CA GLU A 275 -12.50 -22.13 3.54
C GLU A 275 -12.03 -21.70 4.94
N VAL A 276 -12.30 -22.53 5.95
CA VAL A 276 -11.98 -22.24 7.36
C VAL A 276 -10.50 -22.47 7.67
N ALA A 277 -9.81 -23.34 6.92
CA ALA A 277 -8.38 -23.62 7.09
C ALA A 277 -7.53 -22.33 7.17
N PHE A 278 -7.80 -21.35 6.30
CA PHE A 278 -7.13 -20.04 6.29
C PHE A 278 -7.14 -19.35 7.67
N PHE A 279 -8.28 -19.37 8.35
CA PHE A 279 -8.43 -18.74 9.66
C PHE A 279 -7.92 -19.62 10.80
N LEU A 280 -8.00 -20.95 10.67
CA LEU A 280 -7.40 -21.87 11.65
C LEU A 280 -5.89 -21.73 11.69
N ASP A 281 -5.23 -21.66 10.54
CA ASP A 281 -3.77 -21.45 10.45
C ASP A 281 -3.32 -20.14 11.11
N ARG A 282 -4.23 -19.15 11.15
CA ARG A 282 -4.00 -17.81 11.72
C ARG A 282 -4.50 -17.68 13.16
N TRP A 283 -5.28 -18.62 13.67
CA TRP A 283 -5.78 -18.64 15.04
C TRP A 283 -5.03 -19.61 15.94
N GLU A 284 -4.45 -20.67 15.37
CA GLU A 284 -3.67 -21.66 16.11
C GLU A 284 -2.21 -21.23 16.34
N GLY A 285 -1.60 -21.80 17.39
CA GLY A 285 -0.17 -21.69 17.67
C GLY A 285 0.33 -20.24 17.81
N PRO A 286 1.46 -19.88 17.16
CA PRO A 286 2.14 -18.60 17.35
C PRO A 286 1.39 -17.40 16.73
N TRP A 287 0.37 -17.65 15.89
CA TRP A 287 -0.31 -16.62 15.11
C TRP A 287 -1.50 -15.98 15.82
N ARG A 288 -2.04 -16.63 16.85
CA ARG A 288 -3.15 -16.11 17.65
C ARG A 288 -2.91 -14.69 18.17
N PRO A 289 -1.74 -14.36 18.78
CA PRO A 289 -1.47 -13.01 19.24
C PRO A 289 -1.42 -12.00 18.09
N THR A 290 -0.89 -12.38 16.93
CA THR A 290 -0.85 -11.51 15.74
C THR A 290 -2.25 -11.22 15.21
N THR A 291 -3.14 -12.21 15.17
CA THR A 291 -4.55 -12.00 14.77
C THR A 291 -5.26 -11.02 15.70
N VAL A 292 -5.09 -11.18 17.02
CA VAL A 292 -5.63 -10.23 18.01
C VAL A 292 -5.00 -8.84 17.84
N LEU A 293 -3.69 -8.78 17.61
CA LEU A 293 -2.97 -7.53 17.39
C LEU A 293 -3.48 -6.81 16.13
N VAL A 294 -3.75 -7.51 15.03
CA VAL A 294 -4.33 -6.91 13.82
C VAL A 294 -5.68 -6.27 14.16
N VAL A 295 -6.59 -6.98 14.84
CA VAL A 295 -7.90 -6.42 15.23
C VAL A 295 -7.76 -5.17 16.10
N LEU A 296 -6.89 -5.21 17.11
CA LEU A 296 -6.69 -4.09 18.03
C LEU A 296 -6.02 -2.89 17.34
N THR A 297 -4.97 -3.12 16.57
CA THR A 297 -4.13 -2.07 15.99
C THR A 297 -4.71 -1.48 14.71
N ARG A 298 -5.46 -2.25 13.92
CA ARG A 298 -6.12 -1.78 12.69
C ARG A 298 -7.48 -1.18 12.91
N PHE A 299 -8.26 -1.69 13.88
CA PHE A 299 -9.62 -1.23 14.09
C PHE A 299 -9.81 -0.58 15.45
N VAL A 300 -9.71 -1.31 16.56
CA VAL A 300 -10.17 -0.83 17.88
C VAL A 300 -9.48 0.47 18.29
N VAL A 301 -8.14 0.49 18.27
CA VAL A 301 -7.35 1.66 18.68
C VAL A 301 -7.57 2.84 17.72
N PRO A 302 -7.39 2.70 16.38
CA PRO A 302 -7.65 3.81 15.47
C PRO A 302 -9.10 4.31 15.52
N PHE A 303 -10.08 3.43 15.63
CA PHE A 303 -11.50 3.80 15.70
C PHE A 303 -11.79 4.69 16.91
N LEU A 304 -11.41 4.25 18.12
CA LEU A 304 -11.68 4.99 19.35
C LEU A 304 -10.97 6.34 19.38
N ILE A 305 -9.71 6.38 18.95
CA ILE A 305 -8.91 7.62 18.94
C ILE A 305 -9.41 8.57 17.86
N LEU A 306 -9.63 8.09 16.63
CA LEU A 306 -10.08 8.93 15.53
C LEU A 306 -11.53 9.38 15.68
N MET A 307 -12.36 8.77 16.53
CA MET A 307 -13.70 9.28 16.81
C MET A 307 -13.67 10.72 17.36
N SER A 308 -12.62 11.09 18.11
CA SER A 308 -12.48 12.43 18.68
C SER A 308 -12.22 13.51 17.63
N TYR A 309 -13.10 14.53 17.59
CA TYR A 309 -12.92 15.73 16.78
C TYR A 309 -11.64 16.50 17.12
N ALA A 310 -11.29 16.58 18.41
CA ALA A 310 -10.13 17.33 18.90
C ALA A 310 -8.81 16.75 18.38
N ILE A 311 -8.71 15.41 18.31
CA ILE A 311 -7.50 14.72 17.82
C ILE A 311 -7.32 14.97 16.32
N LYS A 312 -8.41 14.87 15.53
CA LYS A 312 -8.39 15.09 14.08
C LYS A 312 -7.96 16.52 13.68
N ARG A 313 -8.09 17.52 14.55
CA ARG A 313 -7.67 18.90 14.28
C ARG A 313 -6.26 19.24 14.75
N ARG A 314 -5.62 18.40 15.57
CA ARG A 314 -4.27 18.61 16.07
C ARG A 314 -3.27 17.87 15.19
N PRO A 315 -2.48 18.56 14.32
CA PRO A 315 -1.63 17.93 13.32
C PRO A 315 -0.69 16.86 13.89
N ARG A 316 -0.02 17.16 15.01
CA ARG A 316 0.90 16.23 15.68
C ARG A 316 0.21 14.95 16.15
N HIS A 317 -0.97 15.06 16.76
CA HIS A 317 -1.66 13.89 17.31
C HIS A 317 -2.22 13.02 16.18
N LEU A 318 -2.79 13.66 15.15
CA LEU A 318 -3.26 12.94 13.98
C LEU A 318 -2.10 12.26 13.24
N ALA A 319 -0.94 12.90 13.11
CA ALA A 319 0.23 12.30 12.47
C ALA A 319 0.75 11.06 13.22
N TRP A 320 0.76 11.07 14.56
CA TRP A 320 1.09 9.88 15.35
C TRP A 320 0.10 8.74 15.14
N MET A 321 -1.21 9.05 15.14
CA MET A 321 -2.24 8.05 14.85
C MET A 321 -2.14 7.54 13.40
N ALA A 322 -1.83 8.41 12.45
CA ALA A 322 -1.62 8.04 11.06
C ALA A 322 -0.37 7.14 10.88
N LEU A 323 0.71 7.42 11.61
CA LEU A 323 1.89 6.54 11.63
C LEU A 323 1.54 5.17 12.21
N TRP A 324 0.76 5.13 13.29
CA TRP A 324 0.25 3.87 13.83
C TRP A 324 -0.58 3.09 12.80
N VAL A 325 -1.46 3.75 12.04
CA VAL A 325 -2.21 3.14 10.93
C VAL A 325 -1.28 2.59 9.83
N VAL A 326 -0.16 3.25 9.55
CA VAL A 326 0.84 2.76 8.57
C VAL A 326 1.62 1.56 9.10
N VAL A 327 1.95 1.54 10.40
CA VAL A 327 2.66 0.42 11.03
C VAL A 327 1.74 -0.80 11.15
N SER A 328 0.51 -0.62 11.64
CA SER A 328 -0.49 -1.68 11.61
C SER A 328 -0.78 -2.10 10.18
N GLY A 329 -0.72 -1.13 9.24
CA GLY A 329 -0.51 -1.28 7.80
C GLY A 329 0.29 -2.51 7.43
N TYR A 330 1.55 -2.51 7.83
CA TYR A 330 2.48 -3.59 7.55
C TYR A 330 2.15 -4.89 8.31
N ILE A 331 1.73 -4.81 9.58
CA ILE A 331 1.39 -5.99 10.39
C ILE A 331 0.27 -6.82 9.73
N ASP A 332 -0.71 -6.17 9.12
CA ASP A 332 -1.77 -6.85 8.35
C ASP A 332 -1.23 -7.57 7.10
N PHE A 333 -0.42 -6.90 6.27
CA PHE A 333 0.18 -7.56 5.10
C PHE A 333 1.11 -8.72 5.52
N HIS A 334 1.80 -8.58 6.63
CA HIS A 334 2.56 -9.66 7.26
C HIS A 334 1.64 -10.83 7.68
N TRP A 335 0.51 -10.54 8.32
CA TRP A 335 -0.51 -11.53 8.71
C TRP A 335 -1.19 -12.21 7.51
N LEU A 336 -1.31 -11.52 6.37
CA LEU A 336 -1.80 -12.13 5.13
C LEU A 336 -0.82 -13.15 4.57
N VAL A 337 0.47 -12.83 4.56
CA VAL A 337 1.50 -13.57 3.81
C VAL A 337 2.20 -14.64 4.64
N VAL A 338 2.74 -14.27 5.80
CA VAL A 338 3.72 -15.11 6.50
C VAL A 338 3.15 -16.38 7.13
N PRO A 339 1.89 -16.43 7.61
CA PRO A 339 1.30 -17.68 8.10
C PRO A 339 1.29 -18.83 7.09
N ALA A 340 1.32 -18.54 5.78
CA ALA A 340 1.43 -19.57 4.73
C ALA A 340 2.79 -20.32 4.74
N THR A 341 3.78 -19.88 5.52
CA THR A 341 4.99 -20.67 5.80
C THR A 341 4.72 -21.93 6.62
N GLY A 342 3.58 -21.98 7.33
CA GLY A 342 3.14 -23.11 8.13
C GLY A 342 2.86 -22.75 9.59
N ARG A 343 2.36 -23.74 10.33
CA ARG A 343 1.94 -23.62 11.74
C ARG A 343 3.10 -23.66 12.75
N HIS A 344 4.29 -24.04 12.31
CA HIS A 344 5.45 -24.24 13.17
C HIS A 344 6.48 -23.13 12.94
N GLY A 345 6.82 -22.40 14.00
CA GLY A 345 7.83 -21.33 13.95
C GLY A 345 7.46 -20.13 14.82
N PHE A 346 8.28 -19.08 14.76
CA PHE A 346 7.97 -17.80 15.39
C PHE A 346 7.18 -16.93 14.42
N ALA A 347 6.12 -16.27 14.90
CA ALA A 347 5.32 -15.36 14.07
C ALA A 347 6.19 -14.24 13.47
N TYR A 348 7.09 -13.68 14.29
CA TYR A 348 8.00 -12.62 13.89
C TYR A 348 9.43 -13.11 13.77
N HIS A 349 10.11 -12.64 12.73
CA HIS A 349 11.52 -12.91 12.46
C HIS A 349 12.23 -11.59 12.12
N TRP A 350 13.51 -11.49 12.44
CA TRP A 350 14.30 -10.29 12.15
C TRP A 350 14.40 -10.01 10.64
N LEU A 351 14.23 -11.03 9.80
CA LEU A 351 14.09 -10.88 8.34
C LEU A 351 12.89 -10.02 7.94
N ASP A 352 11.80 -10.04 8.71
CA ASP A 352 10.60 -9.23 8.40
C ASP A 352 10.96 -7.74 8.39
N LEU A 353 11.66 -7.31 9.44
CA LEU A 353 12.14 -5.94 9.56
C LEU A 353 13.23 -5.63 8.52
N ALA A 354 14.15 -6.57 8.28
CA ALA A 354 15.19 -6.40 7.27
C ALA A 354 14.59 -6.14 5.87
N MET A 355 13.62 -6.95 5.44
CA MET A 355 12.95 -6.78 4.15
C MET A 355 12.13 -5.50 4.07
N LEU A 356 11.47 -5.12 5.17
CA LEU A 356 10.77 -3.83 5.25
C LEU A 356 11.74 -2.66 5.10
N CYS A 357 12.92 -2.72 5.73
CA CYS A 357 13.97 -1.72 5.59
C CYS A 357 14.53 -1.65 4.16
N VAL A 358 14.74 -2.79 3.49
CA VAL A 358 15.19 -2.83 2.08
C VAL A 358 14.15 -2.20 1.17
N VAL A 359 12.94 -2.75 1.14
CA VAL A 359 11.91 -2.31 0.19
C VAL A 359 11.43 -0.90 0.50
N GLY A 360 11.18 -0.61 1.77
CA GLY A 360 10.75 0.72 2.23
C GLY A 360 11.84 1.78 2.07
N GLY A 361 13.09 1.45 2.40
CA GLY A 361 14.24 2.34 2.22
C GLY A 361 14.49 2.67 0.75
N LEU A 362 14.53 1.67 -0.13
CA LEU A 362 14.69 1.90 -1.57
C LEU A 362 13.52 2.70 -2.16
N SER A 363 12.29 2.38 -1.78
CA SER A 363 11.09 3.09 -2.27
C SER A 363 11.07 4.55 -1.83
N THR A 364 11.39 4.83 -0.57
CA THR A 364 11.45 6.21 -0.04
C THR A 364 12.61 7.00 -0.65
N ALA A 365 13.79 6.39 -0.80
CA ALA A 365 14.93 7.00 -1.48
C ALA A 365 14.60 7.36 -2.94
N PHE A 366 13.95 6.45 -3.67
CA PHE A 366 13.55 6.69 -5.05
C PHE A 366 12.47 7.76 -5.18
N ALA A 367 11.46 7.76 -4.31
CA ALA A 367 10.45 8.82 -4.26
C ALA A 367 11.09 10.20 -4.01
N ALA A 368 11.97 10.30 -3.01
CA ALA A 368 12.68 11.52 -2.65
C ALA A 368 13.61 11.99 -3.78
N TRP A 369 14.36 11.07 -4.41
CA TRP A 369 15.19 11.38 -5.57
C TRP A 369 14.35 11.91 -6.74
N ARG A 370 13.19 11.32 -7.01
CA ARG A 370 12.28 11.76 -8.07
C ARG A 370 11.68 13.15 -7.80
N LEU A 371 11.53 13.54 -6.53
CA LEU A 371 11.02 14.87 -6.14
C LEU A 371 12.14 15.93 -6.09
N ARG A 372 13.40 15.54 -6.00
CA ARG A 372 14.54 16.45 -5.85
C ARG A 372 14.60 17.50 -6.98
N GLY A 373 14.80 18.77 -6.60
CA GLY A 373 14.87 19.90 -7.54
C GLY A 373 13.53 20.24 -8.20
N ARG A 374 12.42 19.86 -7.57
CA ARG A 374 11.07 20.15 -8.06
C ARG A 374 10.22 20.78 -6.96
N PRO A 375 9.21 21.60 -7.31
CA PRO A 375 8.35 22.24 -6.33
C PRO A 375 7.48 21.22 -5.58
N VAL A 376 7.39 21.40 -4.25
CA VAL A 376 6.58 20.58 -3.35
C VAL A 376 5.07 20.85 -3.45
N VAL A 377 4.68 21.89 -4.18
CA VAL A 377 3.29 22.26 -4.48
C VAL A 377 3.11 22.42 -5.99
N PRO A 378 1.88 22.35 -6.51
CA PRO A 378 1.62 22.64 -7.91
C PRO A 378 1.46 24.15 -8.15
N VAL A 379 2.56 24.81 -8.53
CA VAL A 379 2.75 26.28 -8.48
C VAL A 379 1.77 27.06 -9.35
N HIS A 380 1.35 26.49 -10.49
CA HIS A 380 0.43 27.12 -11.44
C HIS A 380 -0.95 26.45 -11.46
N ASP A 381 -1.36 25.80 -10.37
CA ASP A 381 -2.71 25.30 -10.23
C ASP A 381 -3.69 26.43 -9.87
N PRO A 382 -4.73 26.69 -10.69
CA PRO A 382 -5.71 27.75 -10.41
C PRO A 382 -6.41 27.58 -9.05
N ARG A 383 -6.49 26.36 -8.53
CA ARG A 383 -7.14 26.05 -7.25
C ARG A 383 -6.17 25.99 -6.07
N LEU A 384 -4.89 26.32 -6.25
CA LEU A 384 -3.91 26.23 -5.18
C LEU A 384 -4.28 27.16 -4.00
N GLU A 385 -4.64 28.40 -4.30
CA GLU A 385 -5.04 29.39 -3.30
C GLU A 385 -6.33 28.98 -2.58
N GLU A 386 -7.33 28.51 -3.32
CA GLU A 386 -8.57 27.95 -2.77
C GLU A 386 -8.28 26.74 -1.85
N ALA A 387 -7.36 25.86 -2.26
CA ALA A 387 -6.98 24.70 -1.48
C ALA A 387 -6.34 25.11 -0.15
N PHE A 388 -5.42 26.09 -0.14
CA PHE A 388 -4.85 26.57 1.12
C PHE A 388 -5.86 27.33 1.98
N ALA A 389 -6.82 28.01 1.38
CA ALA A 389 -7.93 28.67 2.08
C ALA A 389 -9.00 27.69 2.59
N TYR A 390 -8.89 26.39 2.30
CA TYR A 390 -9.88 25.38 2.66
C TYR A 390 -10.22 25.40 4.16
N ARG A 391 -11.53 25.48 4.43
CA ARG A 391 -12.12 25.32 5.77
C ARG A 391 -13.12 24.18 5.74
N SER A 392 -12.91 23.20 6.59
CA SER A 392 -13.87 22.12 6.79
C SER A 392 -14.98 22.66 7.67
N VAL A 393 -16.21 22.60 7.17
CA VAL A 393 -17.42 22.80 7.98
C VAL A 393 -17.52 21.69 9.03
#